data_AF-D6CZS9-F1
#
_entry.id   AF-D6CZS9-F1
#
_cell.length_a   1.000
_cell.length_b   1.000
_cell.length_c   1.000
_cell.angle_alpha   90.00
_cell.angle_beta   90.00
_cell.angle_gamma   90.00
#
_symmetry.space_group_name_H-M   'P 1'
#
loop_
_entity.id
_entity.type
_entity.pdbx_description
1 polymer ?
#
loop_
_entity_poly.entity_id
_entity_poly.type
_entity_poly.pdbx_seq_one_letter_code
_entity_poly.pdbx_strand_id
1 'polypeptide(L)'
;MNRILALYIFLLLCGTVSAQQIVEWSDLQTITDNSRRTVYYKKGRKQPLRGKYRIIRGLDEECVKFSDGMINGDYRRYRDGVLRESGIYAKGKRNSTFTEYYQDGVTPRKETPMQQGKIDGTVKTYFRNGKIEAEKEYKQSVESGRERRFDSKTGEQIFESHYIDGKKDGEEWEIFEDASTLRSRIIRHYRNGKLDGSYRVESTRDGKPYITIEGQYTDGEKSGQWIEHNYDNNTQTCTWHGEGGA
;
A
#
# COMPACT_ATOMS: atom_id res chain seq x y z
N MET A 1 -68.56 11.82 -31.34
CA MET A 1 -68.46 11.56 -29.89
C MET A 1 -67.33 10.56 -29.67
N ASN A 2 -66.38 10.92 -28.79
CA ASN A 2 -65.21 10.15 -28.28
C ASN A 2 -64.19 9.71 -29.35
N ARG A 3 -63.06 10.35 -29.66
CA ARG A 3 -62.15 11.27 -28.95
C ARG A 3 -61.63 10.79 -27.59
N ILE A 4 -60.33 10.48 -27.59
CA ILE A 4 -59.38 10.71 -26.49
C ILE A 4 -59.49 9.72 -25.32
N LEU A 5 -58.91 8.50 -25.41
CA LEU A 5 -58.37 7.78 -24.23
C LEU A 5 -57.59 6.47 -24.57
N ALA A 6 -56.58 6.48 -25.43
CA ALA A 6 -55.66 5.32 -25.53
C ALA A 6 -54.28 5.67 -26.08
N LEU A 7 -53.81 6.91 -25.87
CA LEU A 7 -52.52 7.40 -26.37
C LEU A 7 -51.68 8.06 -25.26
N TYR A 8 -52.00 7.75 -24.02
CA TYR A 8 -51.21 8.10 -22.83
C TYR A 8 -51.04 6.81 -22.02
N ILE A 9 -49.83 6.57 -21.53
CA ILE A 9 -49.35 5.35 -20.84
C ILE A 9 -48.62 4.35 -21.77
N PHE A 10 -47.52 4.81 -22.39
CA PHE A 10 -46.20 4.21 -22.13
C PHE A 10 -45.05 5.16 -22.57
N LEU A 11 -45.23 6.46 -22.31
CA LEU A 11 -44.13 7.42 -22.24
C LEU A 11 -43.72 7.47 -20.77
N LEU A 12 -42.67 6.74 -20.39
CA LEU A 12 -41.79 6.95 -19.21
C LEU A 12 -41.18 5.62 -18.76
N LEU A 13 -40.24 5.09 -19.55
CA LEU A 13 -39.14 4.27 -19.06
C LEU A 13 -38.01 4.23 -20.11
N CYS A 14 -37.71 5.37 -20.72
CA CYS A 14 -36.39 5.58 -21.28
C CYS A 14 -35.48 5.89 -20.09
N GLY A 15 -35.14 4.85 -19.33
CA GLY A 15 -34.05 4.94 -18.37
C GLY A 15 -32.87 5.48 -19.15
N THR A 16 -32.42 6.69 -18.81
CA THR A 16 -31.27 7.29 -19.46
C THR A 16 -30.09 6.36 -19.16
N VAL A 17 -29.79 5.48 -20.11
CA VAL A 17 -28.45 4.91 -20.23
C VAL A 17 -27.59 6.16 -20.41
N SER A 18 -26.97 6.62 -19.32
CA SER A 18 -26.03 7.72 -19.39
C SER A 18 -24.89 7.20 -20.25
N ALA A 19 -24.95 7.51 -21.55
CA ALA A 19 -23.99 7.07 -22.52
C ALA A 19 -22.61 7.53 -22.07
N GLN A 20 -21.70 6.59 -21.90
CA GLN A 20 -20.32 6.89 -21.57
C GLN A 20 -19.71 7.71 -22.70
N GLN A 21 -19.23 8.92 -22.40
CA GLN A 21 -18.61 9.80 -23.39
C GLN A 21 -17.14 9.42 -23.58
N ILE A 22 -16.66 9.40 -24.82
CA ILE A 22 -15.25 9.12 -25.13
C ILE A 22 -14.54 10.42 -25.45
N VAL A 23 -13.34 10.63 -24.91
CA VAL A 23 -12.52 11.82 -25.16
C VAL A 23 -11.03 11.48 -25.13
N GLU A 24 -10.26 12.05 -26.05
CA GLU A 24 -8.80 11.96 -26.01
C GLU A 24 -8.25 12.87 -24.91
N TRP A 25 -7.21 12.42 -24.20
CA TRP A 25 -6.54 13.24 -23.18
C TRP A 25 -6.05 14.57 -23.76
N SER A 26 -5.60 14.58 -25.02
CA SER A 26 -5.16 15.77 -25.74
C SER A 26 -6.26 16.81 -25.95
N ASP A 27 -7.54 16.42 -25.87
CA ASP A 27 -8.70 17.30 -25.99
C ASP A 27 -9.14 17.89 -24.64
N LEU A 28 -8.49 17.50 -23.54
CA LEU A 28 -8.79 18.00 -22.20
C LEU A 28 -7.88 19.15 -21.82
N GLN A 29 -8.40 20.04 -20.97
CA GLN A 29 -7.64 21.05 -20.27
C GLN A 29 -8.08 21.08 -18.81
N THR A 30 -7.17 21.47 -17.92
CA THR A 30 -7.46 21.58 -16.48
C THR A 30 -7.26 23.01 -16.01
N ILE A 31 -8.07 23.40 -15.02
CA ILE A 31 -7.94 24.66 -14.29
C ILE A 31 -7.88 24.31 -12.81
N THR A 32 -7.08 25.04 -12.04
CA THR A 32 -7.08 24.95 -10.59
C THR A 32 -8.10 25.94 -10.03
N ASP A 33 -9.08 25.46 -9.28
CA ASP A 33 -10.07 26.34 -8.65
C ASP A 33 -9.51 27.04 -7.39
N ASN A 34 -10.31 27.94 -6.82
CA ASN A 34 -9.94 28.69 -5.62
C ASN A 34 -9.63 27.81 -4.40
N SER A 35 -10.13 26.57 -4.39
CA SER A 35 -9.89 25.57 -3.35
C SER A 35 -8.73 24.64 -3.69
N ARG A 36 -7.89 25.00 -4.68
CA ARG A 36 -6.75 24.22 -5.18
C ARG A 36 -7.13 22.84 -5.71
N ARG A 37 -8.35 22.68 -6.25
CA ARG A 37 -8.83 21.44 -6.87
C ARG A 37 -8.67 21.52 -8.38
N THR A 38 -8.36 20.38 -8.99
CA THR A 38 -8.29 20.24 -10.45
C THR A 38 -9.69 20.10 -11.03
N VAL A 39 -10.05 21.01 -11.94
CA VAL A 39 -11.32 21.03 -12.66
C VAL A 39 -11.07 20.80 -14.14
N TYR A 40 -11.74 19.80 -14.71
CA TYR A 40 -11.54 19.33 -16.08
C TYR A 40 -12.57 19.95 -17.03
N TYR A 41 -12.10 20.36 -18.20
CA TYR A 41 -12.88 20.89 -19.31
C TYR A 41 -12.46 20.20 -20.60
N LYS A 42 -13.38 20.12 -21.57
CA LYS A 42 -13.01 19.88 -22.97
C LYS A 42 -12.50 21.20 -23.56
N LYS A 43 -11.38 21.18 -24.30
CA LYS A 43 -10.83 22.35 -24.98
C LYS A 43 -11.90 23.07 -25.80
N GLY A 44 -11.92 24.39 -25.70
CA GLY A 44 -12.92 25.25 -26.35
C GLY A 44 -14.31 25.28 -25.68
N ARG A 45 -14.57 24.47 -24.64
CA ARG A 45 -15.81 24.53 -23.86
C ARG A 45 -15.62 25.33 -22.57
N LYS A 46 -16.59 26.18 -22.26
CA LYS A 46 -16.64 26.98 -21.03
C LYS A 46 -17.19 26.21 -19.82
N GLN A 47 -17.95 25.15 -20.05
CA GLN A 47 -18.57 24.37 -18.97
C GLN A 47 -17.66 23.20 -18.55
N PRO A 48 -17.55 22.94 -17.23
CA PRO A 48 -16.76 21.83 -16.72
C PRO A 48 -17.42 20.48 -17.06
N LEU A 49 -16.61 19.42 -17.12
CA LEU A 49 -17.10 18.08 -17.45
C LEU A 49 -18.08 17.55 -16.38
N ARG A 50 -19.10 16.81 -16.82
CA ARG A 50 -20.11 16.17 -15.97
C ARG A 50 -20.53 14.83 -16.55
N GLY A 51 -20.69 13.82 -15.69
CA GLY A 51 -21.09 12.47 -16.11
C GLY A 51 -19.91 11.52 -16.30
N LYS A 52 -20.15 10.38 -16.94
CA LYS A 52 -19.14 9.32 -17.13
C LYS A 52 -18.34 9.53 -18.42
N TYR A 53 -17.03 9.43 -18.33
CA TYR A 53 -16.11 9.55 -19.45
C TYR A 53 -15.16 8.35 -19.51
N ARG A 54 -14.85 7.91 -20.74
CA ARG A 54 -13.68 7.12 -21.11
C ARG A 54 -12.65 8.10 -21.68
N ILE A 55 -11.55 8.30 -20.97
CA ILE A 55 -10.44 9.15 -21.39
C ILE A 55 -9.37 8.25 -21.99
N ILE A 56 -8.98 8.51 -23.24
CA ILE A 56 -7.98 7.72 -23.97
C ILE A 56 -6.64 8.48 -23.97
N ARG A 57 -5.53 7.77 -23.73
CA ARG A 57 -4.17 8.29 -23.80
C ARG A 57 -3.25 7.23 -24.39
N GLY A 58 -3.29 7.08 -25.71
CA GLY A 58 -2.59 6.00 -26.41
C GLY A 58 -3.16 4.65 -25.97
N LEU A 59 -2.31 3.80 -25.38
CA LEU A 59 -2.70 2.47 -24.87
C LEU A 59 -3.32 2.51 -23.47
N ASP A 60 -3.20 3.64 -22.76
CA ASP A 60 -3.79 3.82 -21.43
C ASP A 60 -5.21 4.42 -21.56
N GLU A 61 -6.14 3.92 -20.75
CA GLU A 61 -7.51 4.43 -20.71
C GLU A 61 -7.99 4.62 -19.27
N GLU A 62 -8.78 5.66 -19.03
CA GLU A 62 -9.41 5.92 -17.74
C GLU A 62 -10.93 6.02 -17.87
N CYS A 63 -11.65 5.21 -17.11
CA CYS A 63 -13.09 5.35 -16.92
C CYS A 63 -13.32 6.17 -15.64
N VAL A 64 -13.80 7.40 -15.81
CA VAL A 64 -13.97 8.37 -14.72
C VAL A 64 -15.38 8.94 -14.69
N LYS A 65 -15.85 9.34 -13.51
CA LYS A 65 -17.08 10.12 -13.35
C LYS A 65 -16.73 11.53 -12.91
N PHE A 66 -17.24 12.54 -13.61
CA PHE A 66 -17.08 13.95 -13.23
C PHE A 66 -18.35 14.52 -12.59
N SER A 67 -18.15 15.35 -11.57
CA SER A 67 -19.14 16.24 -10.97
C SER A 67 -18.53 17.63 -10.89
N ASP A 68 -19.09 18.60 -11.61
CA ASP A 68 -18.56 19.97 -11.73
C ASP A 68 -17.07 20.01 -12.11
N GLY A 69 -16.71 19.16 -13.07
CA GLY A 69 -15.35 19.04 -13.59
C GLY A 69 -14.38 18.33 -12.66
N MET A 70 -14.77 17.95 -11.44
CA MET A 70 -13.92 17.16 -10.54
C MET A 70 -14.25 15.67 -10.66
N ILE A 71 -13.24 14.81 -10.61
CA ILE A 71 -13.46 13.36 -10.55
C ILE A 71 -14.22 13.04 -9.24
N ASN A 72 -15.35 12.36 -9.35
CA ASN A 72 -16.26 12.07 -8.24
C ASN A 72 -17.10 10.81 -8.52
N GLY A 73 -16.75 9.72 -7.86
CA GLY A 73 -17.32 8.38 -8.04
C GLY A 73 -16.28 7.36 -8.47
N ASP A 74 -16.74 6.28 -9.09
CA ASP A 74 -15.88 5.17 -9.53
C ASP A 74 -14.80 5.63 -10.51
N TYR A 75 -13.61 5.08 -10.33
CA TYR A 75 -12.45 5.25 -11.20
C TYR A 75 -11.91 3.87 -11.57
N ARG A 76 -11.57 3.70 -12.85
CA ARG A 76 -10.82 2.55 -13.35
C ARG A 76 -9.80 3.00 -14.37
N ARG A 77 -8.60 2.44 -14.31
CA ARG A 77 -7.54 2.64 -15.28
C ARG A 77 -7.18 1.32 -15.94
N TYR A 78 -7.05 1.35 -17.25
CA TYR A 78 -6.70 0.21 -18.09
C TYR A 78 -5.42 0.52 -18.85
N ARG A 79 -4.69 -0.53 -19.20
CA ARG A 79 -3.58 -0.51 -20.17
C ARG A 79 -3.78 -1.67 -21.12
N ASP A 80 -3.86 -1.37 -22.42
CA ASP A 80 -4.14 -2.37 -23.46
C ASP A 80 -5.43 -3.16 -23.17
N GLY A 81 -6.46 -2.47 -22.68
CA GLY A 81 -7.74 -3.08 -22.28
C GLY A 81 -7.69 -3.88 -20.97
N VAL A 82 -6.53 -4.07 -20.36
CA VAL A 82 -6.38 -4.82 -19.10
C VAL A 82 -6.45 -3.87 -17.90
N LEU A 83 -7.26 -4.21 -16.90
CA LEU A 83 -7.42 -3.40 -15.68
C LEU A 83 -6.08 -3.31 -14.92
N ARG A 84 -5.71 -2.10 -14.51
CA ARG A 84 -4.46 -1.82 -13.77
C ARG A 84 -4.70 -1.16 -12.42
N GLU A 85 -5.74 -0.36 -12.31
CA GLU A 85 -6.10 0.30 -11.05
C GLU A 85 -7.61 0.52 -11.00
N SER A 86 -8.20 0.40 -9.81
CA SER A 86 -9.57 0.78 -9.53
C SER A 86 -9.67 1.48 -8.18
N GLY A 87 -10.72 2.28 -7.99
CA GLY A 87 -10.96 2.97 -6.73
C GLY A 87 -12.11 3.96 -6.82
N ILE A 88 -12.27 4.79 -5.80
CA ILE A 88 -13.33 5.80 -5.73
C ILE A 88 -12.68 7.17 -5.52
N TYR A 89 -13.15 8.18 -6.25
CA TYR A 89 -12.81 9.57 -5.98
C TYR A 89 -13.97 10.29 -5.29
N ALA A 90 -13.65 11.18 -4.37
CA ALA A 90 -14.57 12.14 -3.79
C ALA A 90 -14.02 13.56 -4.01
N LYS A 91 -14.75 14.39 -4.77
CA LYS A 91 -14.38 15.80 -5.03
C LYS A 91 -12.92 15.99 -5.49
N GLY A 92 -12.47 15.15 -6.43
CA GLY A 92 -11.15 15.21 -7.02
C GLY A 92 -10.04 14.52 -6.20
N LYS A 93 -10.36 13.91 -5.05
CA LYS A 93 -9.38 13.21 -4.21
C LYS A 93 -9.69 11.72 -4.13
N ARG A 94 -8.65 10.88 -4.08
CA ARG A 94 -8.79 9.43 -3.81
C ARG A 94 -9.48 9.22 -2.46
N ASN A 95 -10.45 8.31 -2.42
CA ASN A 95 -11.27 8.01 -1.26
C ASN A 95 -11.67 6.52 -1.26
N SER A 96 -11.81 5.90 -0.10
CA SER A 96 -11.93 4.43 0.02
C SER A 96 -10.69 3.70 -0.49
N THR A 97 -10.76 2.39 -0.70
CA THR A 97 -9.64 1.57 -1.17
C THR A 97 -9.35 1.82 -2.65
N PHE A 98 -8.07 2.06 -2.96
CA PHE A 98 -7.51 1.93 -4.31
C PHE A 98 -6.82 0.58 -4.45
N THR A 99 -7.19 -0.16 -5.49
CA THR A 99 -6.63 -1.47 -5.80
C THR A 99 -5.84 -1.38 -7.09
N GLU A 100 -4.55 -1.67 -7.03
CA GLU A 100 -3.69 -1.89 -8.18
C GLU A 100 -3.67 -3.38 -8.51
N TYR A 101 -3.66 -3.74 -9.79
CA TYR A 101 -3.68 -5.14 -10.25
C TYR A 101 -2.38 -5.53 -10.96
N TYR A 102 -2.07 -6.83 -10.93
CA TYR A 102 -1.00 -7.42 -11.72
C TYR A 102 -1.31 -7.40 -13.23
N GLN A 103 -0.35 -7.90 -14.03
CA GLN A 103 -0.44 -7.93 -15.48
C GLN A 103 -1.64 -8.73 -16.01
N ASP A 104 -2.14 -9.71 -15.25
CA ASP A 104 -3.35 -10.47 -15.54
C ASP A 104 -4.65 -9.64 -15.47
N GLY A 105 -4.62 -8.48 -14.82
CA GLY A 105 -5.78 -7.61 -14.61
C GLY A 105 -6.80 -8.14 -13.61
N VAL A 106 -6.49 -9.20 -12.88
CA VAL A 106 -7.40 -9.87 -11.96
C VAL A 106 -6.81 -9.93 -10.55
N THR A 107 -5.54 -10.30 -10.41
CA THR A 107 -4.91 -10.46 -9.09
C THR A 107 -4.53 -9.09 -8.53
N PRO A 108 -5.03 -8.71 -7.33
CA PRO A 108 -4.56 -7.51 -6.66
C PRO A 108 -3.06 -7.58 -6.44
N ARG A 109 -2.37 -6.47 -6.71
CA ARG A 109 -0.96 -6.25 -6.38
C ARG A 109 -0.84 -5.44 -5.09
N LYS A 110 -1.71 -4.45 -4.93
CA LYS A 110 -1.70 -3.54 -3.80
C LYS A 110 -3.10 -3.00 -3.52
N GLU A 111 -3.49 -2.98 -2.26
CA GLU A 111 -4.68 -2.30 -1.76
C GLU A 111 -4.25 -1.16 -0.84
N THR A 112 -4.69 0.05 -1.15
CA THR A 112 -4.34 1.27 -0.41
C THR A 112 -5.61 1.93 0.09
N PRO A 113 -5.91 1.90 1.41
CA PRO A 113 -7.06 2.60 1.95
C PRO A 113 -6.79 4.11 1.94
N MET A 114 -7.64 4.86 1.25
CA MET A 114 -7.52 6.31 1.08
C MET A 114 -8.67 7.04 1.77
N GLN A 115 -8.35 8.13 2.48
CA GLN A 115 -9.31 9.08 3.01
C GLN A 115 -8.91 10.50 2.63
N GLN A 116 -9.77 11.19 1.86
CA GLN A 116 -9.53 12.55 1.40
C GLN A 116 -8.14 12.79 0.77
N GLY A 117 -7.66 11.83 -0.03
CA GLY A 117 -6.39 11.90 -0.73
C GLY A 117 -5.16 11.50 0.09
N LYS A 118 -5.33 11.07 1.34
CA LYS A 118 -4.26 10.52 2.18
C LYS A 118 -4.48 9.03 2.44
N ILE A 119 -3.41 8.30 2.73
CA ILE A 119 -3.51 6.89 3.14
C ILE A 119 -3.97 6.86 4.60
N ASP A 120 -5.02 6.12 4.91
CA ASP A 120 -5.52 5.98 6.29
C ASP A 120 -6.08 4.56 6.48
N GLY A 121 -5.32 3.74 7.21
CA GLY A 121 -5.56 2.31 7.41
C GLY A 121 -4.39 1.43 6.95
N THR A 122 -4.65 0.12 6.88
CA THR A 122 -3.65 -0.89 6.50
C THR A 122 -3.53 -1.02 4.98
N VAL A 123 -2.37 -0.64 4.45
CA VAL A 123 -1.97 -0.96 3.07
C VAL A 123 -1.59 -2.42 3.00
N LYS A 124 -2.06 -3.12 1.97
CA LYS A 124 -1.75 -4.53 1.72
C LYS A 124 -1.05 -4.68 0.38
N THR A 125 0.00 -5.47 0.32
CA THR A 125 0.58 -5.95 -0.95
C THR A 125 0.43 -7.46 -1.01
N TYR A 126 0.41 -7.98 -2.23
CA TYR A 126 0.15 -9.39 -2.50
C TYR A 126 1.19 -9.89 -3.48
N PHE A 127 1.59 -11.15 -3.33
CA PHE A 127 2.34 -11.89 -4.32
C PHE A 127 1.47 -12.23 -5.54
N ARG A 128 2.11 -12.61 -6.65
CA ARG A 128 1.40 -13.04 -7.88
C ARG A 128 0.50 -14.27 -7.68
N ASN A 129 0.75 -15.08 -6.64
CA ASN A 129 -0.10 -16.22 -6.29
C ASN A 129 -1.33 -15.82 -5.44
N GLY A 130 -1.53 -14.52 -5.18
CA GLY A 130 -2.64 -13.99 -4.40
C GLY A 130 -2.45 -14.03 -2.88
N LYS A 131 -1.36 -14.63 -2.37
CA LYS A 131 -1.01 -14.56 -0.94
C LYS A 131 -0.57 -13.14 -0.57
N ILE A 132 -0.84 -12.74 0.67
CA ILE A 132 -0.36 -11.46 1.20
C ILE A 132 1.18 -11.50 1.25
N GLU A 133 1.80 -10.43 0.78
CA GLU A 133 3.24 -10.19 0.85
C GLU A 133 3.58 -9.31 2.04
N ALA A 134 2.85 -8.20 2.22
CA ALA A 134 3.04 -7.30 3.34
C ALA A 134 1.74 -6.60 3.75
N GLU A 135 1.64 -6.27 5.03
CA GLU A 135 0.64 -5.37 5.59
C GLU A 135 1.35 -4.25 6.34
N LYS A 136 0.97 -2.99 6.09
CA LYS A 136 1.57 -1.83 6.74
C LYS A 136 0.54 -0.78 7.11
N GLU A 137 0.55 -0.37 8.37
CA GLU A 137 -0.42 0.57 8.92
C GLU A 137 0.00 2.03 8.74
N TYR A 138 -0.94 2.84 8.27
CA TYR A 138 -0.77 4.27 8.06
C TYR A 138 -1.89 5.06 8.73
N LYS A 139 -1.54 6.24 9.24
CA LYS A 139 -2.48 7.27 9.69
C LYS A 139 -2.14 8.56 8.97
N GLN A 140 -3.07 9.10 8.18
CA GLN A 140 -2.88 10.36 7.44
C GLN A 140 -1.59 10.39 6.59
N SER A 141 -1.28 9.27 5.91
CA SER A 141 -0.08 9.02 5.11
C SER A 141 1.24 8.88 5.87
N VAL A 142 1.21 8.81 7.20
CA VAL A 142 2.38 8.54 8.05
C VAL A 142 2.30 7.13 8.61
N GLU A 143 3.40 6.38 8.61
CA GLU A 143 3.46 5.03 9.16
C GLU A 143 3.19 5.07 10.66
N SER A 144 2.20 4.32 11.10
CA SER A 144 1.73 4.36 12.49
C SER A 144 1.02 3.05 12.80
N GLY A 145 1.68 2.20 13.59
CA GLY A 145 1.23 0.85 13.91
C GLY A 145 2.17 -0.22 13.36
N ARG A 146 1.63 -1.38 12.98
CA ARG A 146 2.44 -2.55 12.61
C ARG A 146 2.79 -2.60 11.12
N GLU A 147 3.97 -3.12 10.84
CA GLU A 147 4.36 -3.67 9.54
C GLU A 147 4.59 -5.17 9.69
N ARG A 148 4.00 -5.98 8.82
CA ARG A 148 4.16 -7.44 8.78
C ARG A 148 4.49 -7.88 7.37
N ARG A 149 5.40 -8.84 7.21
CA ARG A 149 5.73 -9.46 5.91
C ARG A 149 5.68 -10.97 6.00
N PHE A 150 5.38 -11.61 4.88
CA PHE A 150 5.05 -13.03 4.80
C PHE A 150 5.88 -13.74 3.74
N ASP A 151 6.17 -15.02 3.97
CA ASP A 151 6.84 -15.87 2.99
C ASP A 151 5.94 -16.17 1.78
N SER A 152 6.52 -16.11 0.58
CA SER A 152 5.79 -16.29 -0.67
C SER A 152 5.26 -17.71 -0.90
N LYS A 153 5.93 -18.73 -0.33
CA LYS A 153 5.61 -20.15 -0.52
C LYS A 153 4.65 -20.64 0.56
N THR A 154 4.98 -20.44 1.82
CA THR A 154 4.19 -20.92 2.97
C THR A 154 3.06 -19.96 3.30
N GLY A 155 3.31 -18.64 3.24
CA GLY A 155 2.42 -17.61 3.76
C GLY A 155 2.62 -17.32 5.25
N GLU A 156 3.65 -17.92 5.87
CA GLU A 156 4.00 -17.66 7.27
C GLU A 156 4.59 -16.27 7.43
N GLN A 157 4.34 -15.64 8.58
CA GLN A 157 4.91 -14.33 8.88
C GLN A 157 6.41 -14.47 9.18
N ILE A 158 7.22 -13.71 8.47
CA ILE A 158 8.68 -13.72 8.57
C ILE A 158 9.25 -12.40 9.09
N PHE A 159 8.40 -11.39 9.30
CA PHE A 159 8.82 -10.09 9.78
C PHE A 159 7.69 -9.39 10.55
N GLU A 160 8.04 -8.71 11.64
CA GLU A 160 7.19 -7.71 12.27
C GLU A 160 8.02 -6.52 12.76
N SER A 161 7.50 -5.31 12.60
CA SER A 161 8.03 -4.09 13.22
C SER A 161 6.87 -3.18 13.62
N HIS A 162 7.10 -2.32 14.61
CA HIS A 162 6.14 -1.31 15.05
C HIS A 162 6.67 0.11 14.80
N TYR A 163 5.75 1.01 14.42
CA TYR A 163 6.06 2.39 14.07
C TYR A 163 5.17 3.38 14.82
N ILE A 164 5.76 4.48 15.27
CA ILE A 164 5.07 5.66 15.81
C ILE A 164 5.55 6.88 15.02
N ASP A 165 4.62 7.61 14.40
CA ASP A 165 4.89 8.81 13.61
C ASP A 165 6.05 8.67 12.60
N GLY A 166 6.06 7.53 11.88
CA GLY A 166 7.06 7.23 10.86
C GLY A 166 8.39 6.68 11.38
N LYS A 167 8.54 6.47 12.68
CA LYS A 167 9.77 5.95 13.30
C LYS A 167 9.53 4.59 13.92
N LYS A 168 10.48 3.67 13.76
CA LYS A 168 10.44 2.38 14.46
C LYS A 168 10.47 2.61 15.97
N ASP A 169 9.57 1.96 16.69
CA ASP A 169 9.47 2.07 18.13
C ASP A 169 8.89 0.77 18.71
N GLY A 170 9.65 0.10 19.56
CA GLY A 170 9.35 -1.23 20.09
C GLY A 170 10.19 -2.35 19.48
N GLU A 171 9.72 -3.58 19.65
CA GLU A 171 10.37 -4.79 19.14
C GLU A 171 10.18 -4.93 17.62
N GLU A 172 11.26 -5.29 16.93
CA GLU A 172 11.25 -5.81 15.57
C GLU A 172 11.81 -7.22 15.61
N TRP A 173 11.19 -8.13 14.86
CA TRP A 173 11.78 -9.43 14.61
C TRP A 173 11.70 -9.81 13.15
N GLU A 174 12.67 -10.62 12.72
CA GLU A 174 12.78 -11.08 11.33
C GLU A 174 13.32 -12.51 11.29
N ILE A 175 12.76 -13.31 10.40
CA ILE A 175 13.19 -14.68 10.12
C ILE A 175 13.77 -14.69 8.71
N PHE A 176 14.99 -15.17 8.60
CA PHE A 176 15.68 -15.42 7.34
C PHE A 176 15.95 -16.90 7.19
N GLU A 177 15.80 -17.41 5.98
CA GLU A 177 16.21 -18.76 5.62
C GLU A 177 17.00 -18.69 4.32
N ASP A 178 18.19 -19.28 4.29
CA ASP A 178 18.99 -19.37 3.09
C ASP A 178 18.87 -20.76 2.41
N ALA A 179 19.47 -20.89 1.24
CA ALA A 179 19.45 -22.15 0.49
C ALA A 179 20.26 -23.28 1.14
N SER A 180 21.06 -22.99 2.17
CA SER A 180 21.97 -23.91 2.86
C SER A 180 21.44 -24.41 4.20
N THR A 181 20.11 -24.37 4.38
CA THR A 181 19.38 -24.77 5.61
C THR A 181 19.67 -23.89 6.84
N LEU A 182 20.39 -22.77 6.67
CA LEU A 182 20.57 -21.81 7.73
C LEU A 182 19.29 -21.00 7.90
N ARG A 183 18.68 -21.12 9.08
CA ARG A 183 17.53 -20.34 9.49
C ARG A 183 17.91 -19.46 10.66
N SER A 184 17.69 -18.16 10.57
CA SER A 184 18.03 -17.18 11.61
C SER A 184 16.81 -16.38 12.02
N ARG A 185 16.58 -16.24 13.33
CA ARG A 185 15.64 -15.29 13.92
C ARG A 185 16.45 -14.16 14.55
N ILE A 186 16.16 -12.92 14.15
CA ILE A 186 16.78 -11.72 14.71
C ILE A 186 15.69 -10.93 15.44
N ILE A 187 15.99 -10.48 16.65
CA ILE A 187 15.13 -9.64 17.48
C ILE A 187 15.92 -8.37 17.81
N ARG A 188 15.31 -7.21 17.61
CA ARG A 188 15.89 -5.89 17.82
C ARG A 188 14.88 -5.01 18.52
N HIS A 189 15.34 -4.13 19.41
CA HIS A 189 14.47 -3.11 20.02
C HIS A 189 14.85 -1.73 19.51
N TYR A 190 13.83 -0.94 19.20
CA TYR A 190 13.98 0.43 18.74
C TYR A 190 13.28 1.40 19.68
N ARG A 191 13.84 2.60 19.79
CA ARG A 191 13.18 3.78 20.38
C ARG A 191 13.41 4.96 19.45
N ASN A 192 12.33 5.63 19.03
CA ASN A 192 12.40 6.79 18.14
C ASN A 192 13.28 6.58 16.88
N GLY A 193 13.25 5.37 16.31
CA GLY A 193 13.95 5.01 15.09
C GLY A 193 15.41 4.57 15.27
N LYS A 194 15.94 4.55 16.49
CA LYS A 194 17.30 4.06 16.79
C LYS A 194 17.24 2.74 17.54
N LEU A 195 18.25 1.88 17.37
CA LEU A 195 18.41 0.68 18.20
C LEU A 195 18.64 1.09 19.66
N ASP A 196 17.76 0.65 20.54
CA ASP A 196 17.78 1.00 21.96
C ASP A 196 17.07 -0.12 22.73
N GLY A 197 17.87 -0.91 23.46
CA GLY A 197 17.44 -2.12 24.15
C GLY A 197 18.06 -3.41 23.60
N SER A 198 17.38 -4.53 23.82
CA SER A 198 17.91 -5.86 23.53
C SER A 198 18.15 -6.11 22.05
N TYR A 199 19.20 -6.87 21.79
CA TYR A 199 19.50 -7.46 20.49
C TYR A 199 19.75 -8.95 20.66
N ARG A 200 19.13 -9.76 19.80
CA ARG A 200 19.29 -11.21 19.83
C ARG A 200 19.28 -11.80 18.43
N VAL A 201 20.19 -12.73 18.17
CA VAL A 201 20.19 -13.59 16.98
C VAL A 201 20.17 -15.03 17.47
N GLU A 202 19.29 -15.83 16.89
CA GLU A 202 19.27 -17.29 17.04
C GLU A 202 19.31 -17.91 15.66
N SER A 203 20.37 -18.65 15.37
CA SER A 203 20.57 -19.34 14.08
C SER A 203 20.63 -20.84 14.27
N THR A 204 19.95 -21.56 13.37
CA THR A 204 20.01 -23.02 13.27
C THR A 204 20.55 -23.43 11.91
N ARG A 205 21.36 -24.48 11.85
CA ARG A 205 21.81 -25.15 10.60
C ARG A 205 21.33 -26.59 10.63
N ASP A 206 20.70 -27.05 9.55
CA ASP A 206 20.09 -28.39 9.45
C ASP A 206 19.14 -28.71 10.62
N GLY A 207 18.43 -27.68 11.12
CA GLY A 207 17.52 -27.78 12.26
C GLY A 207 18.17 -27.88 13.64
N LYS A 208 19.52 -27.80 13.74
CA LYS A 208 20.27 -27.82 15.00
C LYS A 208 20.77 -26.42 15.36
N PRO A 209 20.88 -26.05 16.66
CA PRO A 209 21.48 -24.79 17.06
C PRO A 209 22.87 -24.61 16.44
N TYR A 210 23.13 -23.42 15.88
CA TYR A 210 24.40 -23.10 15.23
C TYR A 210 25.08 -21.91 15.90
N ILE A 211 24.39 -20.76 15.99
CA ILE A 211 24.92 -19.54 16.61
C ILE A 211 23.83 -18.86 17.43
N THR A 212 24.17 -18.37 18.61
CA THR A 212 23.38 -17.34 19.31
C THR A 212 24.23 -16.10 19.56
N ILE A 213 23.65 -14.92 19.36
CA ILE A 213 24.29 -13.63 19.68
C ILE A 213 23.32 -12.84 20.54
N GLU A 214 23.80 -12.29 21.64
CA GLU A 214 23.00 -11.53 22.60
C GLU A 214 23.75 -10.27 22.99
N GLY A 215 23.04 -9.15 23.09
CA GLY A 215 23.65 -7.88 23.51
C GLY A 215 22.61 -6.80 23.69
N GLN A 216 23.11 -5.58 23.91
CA GLN A 216 22.28 -4.39 24.08
C GLN A 216 22.78 -3.28 23.16
N TYR A 217 21.85 -2.42 22.77
CA TYR A 217 22.12 -1.14 22.15
C TYR A 217 21.66 0.00 23.04
N THR A 218 22.38 1.11 22.98
CA THR A 218 21.99 2.39 23.59
C THR A 218 22.22 3.49 22.57
N ASP A 219 21.15 4.20 22.22
CA ASP A 219 21.15 5.28 21.22
C ASP A 219 21.78 4.93 19.86
N GLY A 220 21.64 3.67 19.43
CA GLY A 220 22.18 3.16 18.16
C GLY A 220 23.55 2.49 18.26
N GLU A 221 24.25 2.61 19.39
CA GLU A 221 25.58 2.04 19.61
C GLU A 221 25.50 0.77 20.46
N LYS A 222 26.40 -0.20 20.20
CA LYS A 222 26.53 -1.39 21.05
C LYS A 222 26.92 -0.96 22.47
N SER A 223 26.24 -1.50 23.47
CA SER A 223 26.53 -1.22 24.88
C SER A 223 26.57 -2.49 25.73
N GLY A 224 27.36 -2.42 26.80
CA GLY A 224 27.51 -3.50 27.77
C GLY A 224 28.14 -4.76 27.21
N GLN A 225 27.71 -5.89 27.76
CA GLN A 225 28.21 -7.21 27.39
C GLN A 225 27.53 -7.73 26.12
N TRP A 226 28.34 -8.26 25.23
CA TRP A 226 27.91 -8.99 24.04
C TRP A 226 28.43 -10.41 24.14
N ILE A 227 27.53 -11.37 23.98
CA ILE A 227 27.83 -12.80 24.09
C ILE A 227 27.50 -13.44 22.76
N GLU A 228 28.48 -14.13 22.18
CA GLU A 228 28.28 -15.00 21.03
C GLU A 228 28.62 -16.44 21.43
N HIS A 229 27.73 -17.38 21.12
CA HIS A 229 27.95 -18.80 21.31
C HIS A 229 27.87 -19.50 19.96
N ASN A 230 28.97 -20.15 19.56
CA ASN A 230 29.05 -21.00 18.39
C ASN A 230 28.97 -22.48 18.82
N TYR A 231 27.93 -23.16 18.37
CA TYR A 231 27.61 -24.54 18.75
C TYR A 231 28.39 -25.58 17.94
N ASP A 232 28.95 -25.24 16.77
CA ASP A 232 29.73 -26.18 15.96
C ASP A 232 31.05 -26.57 16.65
N ASN A 233 31.68 -25.59 17.32
CA ASN A 233 32.94 -25.78 18.05
C ASN A 233 32.79 -25.59 19.57
N ASN A 234 31.56 -25.40 20.05
CA ASN A 234 31.22 -25.17 21.45
C ASN A 234 32.05 -24.04 22.11
N THR A 235 32.23 -22.93 21.37
CA THR A 235 32.96 -21.76 21.85
C THR A 235 32.01 -20.64 22.22
N GLN A 236 32.35 -19.92 23.28
CA GLN A 236 31.66 -18.71 23.69
C GLN A 236 32.66 -17.55 23.71
N THR A 237 32.30 -16.44 23.07
CA THR A 237 33.05 -15.19 23.13
C THR A 237 32.23 -14.13 23.85
N CYS A 238 32.93 -13.28 24.58
CA CYS A 238 32.34 -12.18 25.32
C CYS A 238 33.10 -10.90 24.98
N THR A 239 32.41 -9.89 24.48
CA THR A 239 32.98 -8.56 24.20
C THR A 239 32.25 -7.50 24.99
N TRP A 240 32.97 -6.46 25.42
CA TRP A 240 32.39 -5.33 26.15
C TRP A 240 32.43 -4.07 25.29
N HIS A 241 31.34 -3.32 25.27
CA HIS A 241 31.21 -2.09 24.49
C HIS A 241 30.74 -0.93 25.38
N GLY A 242 31.50 0.17 25.43
CA GLY A 242 31.22 1.39 26.19
C GLY A 242 32.41 2.37 26.22
N GLU A 243 32.16 3.65 26.50
CA GLU A 243 33.21 4.64 26.77
C GLU A 243 33.67 4.55 28.25
N GLY A 244 34.98 4.48 28.46
CA GLY A 244 35.65 4.55 29.78
C GLY A 244 36.26 3.19 30.20
N GLY A 245 37.58 2.98 30.22
CA GLY A 245 38.65 3.95 30.47
C GLY A 245 38.97 3.96 31.96
N ALA A 246 40.06 3.29 32.33
CA ALA A 246 40.81 3.56 33.55
C ALA A 246 42.07 4.32 33.17
#